data_AF-A0A3D3TJ28-F1
#
_entry.id   AF-A0A3D3TJ28-F1
#
_cell.length_a   1.000
_cell.length_b   1.000
_cell.length_c   1.000
_cell.angle_alpha   90.00
_cell.angle_beta   90.00
_cell.angle_gamma   90.00
#
_symmetry.space_group_name_H-M   'P 1'
#
loop_
_entity.id
_entity.type
_entity.pdbx_description
1 polymer ?
#
loop_
_entity_poly.entity_id
_entity_poly.type
_entity_poly.pdbx_seq_one_letter_code
_entity_poly.pdbx_strand_id
1 'polypeptide(L)' 'ETAAYGHMGREPKVVTKIFKSRYNPEPIEKEVELFTWEKLDFIDTIKKEFNL' A
#
# COMPACT_ATOMS: atom_id res chain seq x y z
N GLU A 1 1.67 -4.46 -9.01
CA GLU A 1 1.03 -5.62 -8.33
C GLU A 1 -0.47 -5.64 -8.50
N THR A 2 -1.11 -4.47 -8.57
CA THR A 2 -2.56 -4.30 -8.71
C THR A 2 -3.11 -4.69 -10.09
N ALA A 3 -2.30 -4.58 -11.14
CA ALA A 3 -2.70 -4.85 -12.53
C ALA A 3 -2.87 -6.35 -12.88
N ALA A 4 -2.73 -7.25 -11.91
CA ALA A 4 -2.96 -8.68 -12.08
C ALA A 4 -3.69 -9.25 -10.86
N TYR A 5 -4.63 -10.16 -11.10
CA TYR A 5 -5.43 -10.85 -10.07
C TYR A 5 -6.31 -9.94 -9.20
N GLY A 6 -6.70 -8.77 -9.72
CA GLY A 6 -7.64 -7.85 -9.08
C GLY A 6 -7.02 -6.90 -8.07
N HIS A 7 -7.73 -5.79 -7.84
CA HIS A 7 -7.29 -4.69 -6.97
C HIS A 7 -7.75 -4.84 -5.52
N MET A 8 -8.81 -5.63 -5.27
CA MET A 8 -9.47 -5.76 -3.97
C MET A 8 -9.29 -7.15 -3.36
N GLY A 9 -9.50 -7.26 -2.03
CA GLY A 9 -9.45 -8.53 -1.29
C GLY A 9 -8.03 -9.06 -1.08
N ARG A 10 -7.05 -8.15 -0.98
CA ARG A 10 -5.64 -8.48 -0.81
C ARG A 10 -5.13 -7.91 0.50
N GLU A 11 -4.32 -8.68 1.22
CA GLU A 11 -3.74 -8.22 2.48
C GLU A 11 -2.80 -7.02 2.23
N PRO A 12 -2.95 -5.91 3.00
CA PRO A 12 -2.00 -4.81 3.01
C PRO A 12 -0.61 -5.31 3.37
N LYS A 13 0.42 -4.85 2.66
CA LYS A 13 1.80 -5.26 2.95
C LYS A 13 2.83 -4.22 2.60
N VAL A 14 3.89 -4.19 3.38
CA VAL A 14 5.07 -3.36 3.15
C VAL A 14 6.10 -4.17 2.37
N VAL A 15 6.60 -3.61 1.28
CA VAL A 15 7.60 -4.25 0.43
C VAL A 15 8.68 -3.26 0.00
N THR A 16 9.90 -3.74 -0.13
CA THR A 16 11.00 -2.97 -0.71
C THR A 16 10.96 -3.05 -2.23
N LYS A 17 11.04 -1.90 -2.89
CA LYS A 17 11.05 -1.75 -4.35
C LYS A 17 12.31 -1.06 -4.81
N ILE A 18 12.91 -1.65 -5.85
CA ILE A 18 14.09 -1.12 -6.52
C ILE A 18 13.63 -0.61 -7.89
N PHE A 19 13.70 0.71 -8.07
CA PHE A 19 13.37 1.39 -9.32
C PHE A 19 14.66 1.68 -10.08
N LYS A 20 14.76 1.14 -11.30
CA LYS A 20 15.88 1.38 -12.20
C LYS A 20 15.40 2.24 -13.37
N SER A 21 16.17 3.27 -13.72
CA SER A 21 15.86 4.15 -14.85
C SER A 21 17.12 4.34 -15.68
N ARG A 22 16.98 4.47 -17.00
CA ARG A 22 18.12 4.73 -17.90
C ARG A 22 18.77 6.09 -17.66
N TYR A 23 18.05 7.00 -17.00
CA TYR A 23 18.49 8.37 -16.72
C TYR A 23 19.07 8.55 -15.31
N ASN A 24 18.95 7.53 -14.45
CA ASN A 24 19.52 7.53 -13.11
C ASN A 24 20.56 6.40 -13.03
N PRO A 25 21.85 6.72 -12.86
CA PRO A 25 22.89 5.70 -12.76
C PRO A 25 22.71 4.81 -11.53
N GLU A 26 22.26 5.38 -10.42
CA GLU A 26 21.98 4.64 -9.18
C GLU A 26 20.49 4.22 -9.09
N PRO A 27 20.21 2.93 -8.80
CA PRO A 27 18.86 2.47 -8.49
C PRO A 27 18.28 3.15 -7.25
N ILE A 28 16.99 3.47 -7.29
CA ILE A 28 16.28 4.01 -6.13
C ILE A 28 15.62 2.86 -5.39
N GLU A 29 16.03 2.64 -4.16
CA GLU A 29 15.40 1.68 -3.25
C GLU A 29 14.42 2.40 -2.31
N LYS A 30 13.17 1.93 -2.28
CA LYS A 30 12.13 2.47 -1.41
C LYS A 30 11.25 1.39 -0.82
N GLU A 31 10.96 1.55 0.45
CA GLU A 31 9.88 0.84 1.12
C GLU A 31 8.54 1.45 0.68
N VAL A 32 7.62 0.60 0.22
CA VAL A 32 6.30 0.99 -0.26
C VAL A 32 5.25 0.10 0.38
N GLU A 33 4.18 0.71 0.86
CA GLU A 33 3.02 0.00 1.37
C GLU A 33 1.98 -0.22 0.25
N LEU A 34 1.59 -1.47 0.04
CA LEU A 34 0.62 -1.89 -0.97
C LEU A 34 -0.75 -2.20 -0.35
N PHE A 35 -1.81 -2.01 -1.13
CA PHE A 35 -3.21 -2.33 -0.77
C PHE A 35 -3.70 -1.62 0.50
N THR A 36 -3.28 -0.37 0.72
CA THR A 36 -3.64 0.41 1.92
C THR A 36 -5.14 0.63 2.10
N TRP A 37 -5.93 0.59 1.02
CA TRP A 37 -7.39 0.71 1.06
C TRP A 37 -8.10 -0.49 1.68
N GLU A 38 -7.43 -1.63 1.82
CA GLU A 38 -7.98 -2.82 2.48
C GLU A 38 -7.75 -2.78 4.00
N LYS A 39 -7.07 -1.76 4.53
CA LYS A 39 -6.84 -1.62 5.98
C LYS A 39 -8.13 -1.27 6.72
N LEU A 40 -8.25 -1.86 7.90
CA LEU A 40 -9.35 -1.65 8.84
C LEU A 40 -8.90 -0.91 10.12
N ASP A 41 -7.75 -0.25 10.05
CA ASP A 41 -7.11 0.46 11.17
C ASP A 41 -7.85 1.74 11.60
N PHE A 42 -8.77 2.23 10.77
CA PHE A 42 -9.56 3.42 11.07
C PHE A 42 -10.97 3.12 11.64
N ILE A 43 -11.33 1.84 11.84
CA ILE A 43 -12.66 1.44 12.30
C ILE A 43 -13.05 2.11 13.62
N ASP A 44 -12.15 2.09 14.61
CA ASP A 44 -12.48 2.58 15.95
C ASP A 44 -12.67 4.11 15.96
N THR A 45 -11.89 4.82 15.16
CA THR A 45 -12.07 6.27 14.95
C THR A 45 -13.45 6.55 14.35
N ILE A 46 -13.84 5.81 13.31
CA ILE A 46 -15.15 5.99 12.68
C ILE A 46 -16.27 5.70 13.69
N LYS A 47 -16.21 4.57 14.41
CA LYS A 47 -17.22 4.22 15.42
C LYS A 47 -17.37 5.32 16.47
N LYS A 48 -16.26 5.86 16.96
CA LYS A 48 -16.24 6.96 17.92
C LYS A 48 -16.95 8.21 17.38
N GLU A 49 -16.64 8.65 16.16
CA GLU A 49 -17.23 9.86 15.57
C GLU A 49 -18.74 9.72 15.31
N PHE A 50 -19.21 8.51 15.03
CA PHE A 50 -20.64 8.22 14.83
C PHE A 50 -21.35 7.74 16.10
N ASN A 51 -20.66 7.70 17.24
CA ASN A 51 -21.19 7.26 18.53
C ASN A 51 -21.78 5.83 18.49
N LEU A 52 -21.08 4.92 17.78
CA LEU A 52 -21.39 3.49 17.57
C LEU A 52 -20.47 2.56 18.38
#